data_AF-A0A953YEY9-F1
#
_entry.id   AF-A0A953YEY9-F1
#
_cell.length_a   1.000
_cell.length_b   1.000
_cell.length_c   1.000
_cell.angle_alpha   90.00
_cell.angle_beta   90.00
_cell.angle_gamma   90.00
#
_symmetry.space_group_name_H-M   'P 1'
#
loop_
_entity.id
_entity.type
_entity.pdbx_description
1 polymer ?
#
loop_
_entity_poly.entity_id
_entity_poly.type
_entity_poly.pdbx_seq_one_letter_code
_entity_poly.pdbx_strand_id
1 'polypeptide(L)'
;MTQFAIPPLAPVTLPVEGTDAVFPVARVFCIGRNYAEHAREMGHDPDREPPFFFMKPATSVSTGGEFPYPPGTSDVHHEMEMIVALGKGGRDIPEDRALDCVYGYGVGLDMTRRDLQGEAK
;
A
#
# COMPACT_ATOMS: atom_id res chain seq x y z
N MET A 1 -30.24 -5.91 9.40
CA MET A 1 -29.43 -5.47 8.24
C MET A 1 -29.45 -3.96 8.21
N THR A 2 -28.32 -3.32 7.93
CA THR A 2 -28.24 -1.86 7.83
C THR A 2 -28.90 -1.41 6.52
N GLN A 3 -29.77 -0.41 6.58
CA GLN A 3 -30.35 0.22 5.40
C GLN A 3 -29.45 1.38 4.95
N PHE A 4 -28.84 1.24 3.79
CA PHE A 4 -28.01 2.29 3.21
C PHE A 4 -28.84 3.19 2.28
N ALA A 5 -28.50 4.48 2.22
CA ALA A 5 -29.14 5.44 1.32
C ALA A 5 -28.82 5.20 -0.16
N ILE A 6 -27.71 4.50 -0.45
CA ILE A 6 -27.28 4.05 -1.77
C ILE A 6 -26.66 2.64 -1.65
N PRO A 7 -26.58 1.85 -2.74
CA PRO A 7 -25.88 0.57 -2.73
C PRO A 7 -24.42 0.75 -2.28
N PRO A 8 -23.92 -0.03 -1.31
CA PRO A 8 -22.52 0.05 -0.91
C PRO A 8 -21.62 -0.43 -2.06
N LEU A 9 -20.43 0.15 -2.17
CA LEU A 9 -19.41 -0.35 -3.09
C LEU A 9 -19.01 -1.78 -2.70
N ALA A 10 -18.80 -2.62 -3.71
CA ALA A 10 -18.20 -3.93 -3.50
C ALA A 10 -16.81 -3.74 -2.87
N PRO A 11 -16.43 -4.57 -1.87
CA PRO A 11 -15.08 -4.55 -1.33
C PRO A 11 -14.06 -4.79 -2.44
N VAL A 12 -12.96 -4.05 -2.42
CA VAL A 12 -11.79 -4.38 -3.23
C VAL A 12 -11.19 -5.65 -2.67
N THR A 13 -10.84 -6.59 -3.53
CA THR A 13 -10.31 -7.89 -3.13
C THR A 13 -9.02 -8.22 -3.87
N LEU A 14 -8.19 -9.05 -3.25
CA LEU A 14 -6.97 -9.61 -3.83
C LEU A 14 -7.16 -11.13 -4.02
N PRO A 15 -6.70 -11.72 -5.14
CA PRO A 15 -6.69 -13.16 -5.29
C PRO A 15 -5.74 -13.80 -4.28
N VAL A 16 -6.09 -14.99 -3.77
CA VAL A 16 -5.22 -15.79 -2.92
C VAL A 16 -4.72 -16.98 -3.73
N GLU A 17 -3.40 -17.02 -3.96
CA GLU A 17 -2.75 -18.05 -4.77
C GLU A 17 -3.12 -19.47 -4.32
N GLY A 18 -3.44 -20.35 -5.28
CA GLY A 18 -3.81 -21.74 -5.02
C GLY A 18 -5.24 -21.95 -4.50
N THR A 19 -6.09 -20.92 -4.49
CA THR A 19 -7.48 -21.02 -4.02
C THR A 19 -8.44 -20.19 -4.87
N ASP A 20 -9.75 -20.47 -4.79
CA ASP A 20 -10.81 -19.59 -5.32
C ASP A 20 -11.20 -18.47 -4.35
N ALA A 21 -10.56 -18.42 -3.18
CA ALA A 21 -10.81 -17.41 -2.17
C ALA A 21 -10.13 -16.08 -2.53
N VAL A 22 -10.67 -15.00 -1.98
CA VAL A 22 -10.14 -13.66 -2.15
C VAL A 22 -9.98 -12.97 -0.79
N PHE A 23 -8.96 -12.12 -0.67
CA PHE A 23 -8.68 -11.35 0.53
C PHE A 23 -9.32 -9.95 0.43
N PRO A 24 -10.21 -9.55 1.34
CA PRO A 24 -10.85 -8.23 1.30
C PRO A 24 -9.91 -7.13 1.81
N VAL A 25 -9.68 -6.10 1.00
CA VAL A 25 -8.83 -4.96 1.34
C VAL A 25 -9.63 -3.92 2.12
N ALA A 26 -9.18 -3.62 3.35
CA ALA A 26 -9.80 -2.60 4.20
C ALA A 26 -9.13 -1.24 4.07
N ARG A 27 -7.83 -1.17 4.37
CA ARG A 27 -6.99 0.03 4.31
C ARG A 27 -5.63 -0.33 3.74
N VAL A 28 -5.00 0.61 3.05
CA VAL A 28 -3.65 0.45 2.50
C VAL A 28 -2.75 1.47 3.18
N PHE A 29 -1.77 0.96 3.92
CA PHE A 29 -0.70 1.75 4.53
C PHE A 29 0.58 1.49 3.76
N CYS A 30 1.30 2.56 3.45
CA CYS A 30 2.57 2.53 2.74
C CYS A 30 3.64 3.17 3.64
N ILE A 31 4.88 2.69 3.53
CA ILE A 31 6.00 3.15 4.36
C ILE A 31 7.01 3.86 3.48
N GLY A 32 7.15 5.18 3.66
CA GLY A 32 8.17 5.96 2.98
C GLY A 32 9.54 5.77 3.62
N ARG A 33 10.58 5.67 2.78
CA ARG A 33 12.00 5.61 3.18
C ARG A 33 12.36 4.41 4.05
N ASN A 34 11.73 3.26 3.82
CA ASN A 34 11.97 2.04 4.59
C ASN A 34 13.18 1.21 4.11
N TYR A 35 13.83 1.62 3.02
CA TYR A 35 15.06 1.00 2.50
C TYR A 35 16.18 2.03 2.48
N ALA A 36 17.27 1.74 3.21
CA ALA A 36 18.38 2.67 3.41
C ALA A 36 19.10 3.05 2.10
N GLU A 37 19.15 2.12 1.13
CA GLU A 37 19.76 2.37 -0.18
C GLU A 37 18.90 3.31 -1.03
N HIS A 38 17.58 3.11 -1.05
CA HIS A 38 16.64 4.01 -1.73
C HIS A 38 16.59 5.42 -1.11
N ALA A 39 16.72 5.53 0.22
CA ALA A 39 16.82 6.83 0.88
C ALA A 39 18.05 7.62 0.37
N ARG A 40 19.20 6.96 0.20
CA ARG A 40 20.42 7.55 -0.37
C ARG A 40 20.25 7.97 -1.84
N GLU A 41 19.58 7.14 -2.65
CA GLU A 41 19.27 7.46 -4.06
C GLU A 41 18.40 8.71 -4.21
N MET A 42 17.46 8.90 -3.29
CA MET A 42 16.57 10.08 -3.24
C MET A 42 17.25 11.32 -2.60
N GLY A 43 18.56 11.27 -2.34
CA GLY A 43 19.34 12.37 -1.77
C GLY A 43 19.13 12.58 -0.26
N HIS A 44 18.60 11.58 0.44
CA HIS A 44 18.38 11.61 1.89
C HIS A 44 19.44 10.77 2.63
N ASP A 45 19.76 11.19 3.86
CA ASP A 45 20.63 10.45 4.76
C ASP A 45 19.79 9.42 5.55
N PRO A 46 19.94 8.10 5.31
CA PRO A 46 19.12 7.07 5.96
C PRO A 46 19.35 7.00 7.47
N ASP A 47 20.46 7.55 7.98
CA ASP A 47 20.77 7.57 9.41
C ASP A 47 20.11 8.76 10.14
N ARG A 48 19.40 9.65 9.43
CA ARG A 48 18.83 10.88 10.01
C ARG A 48 17.32 10.91 10.19
N GLU A 49 16.54 10.13 9.45
CA GLU A 49 15.08 10.31 9.44
C GLU A 49 14.31 8.98 9.56
N PRO A 50 13.41 8.84 10.56
CA PRO A 50 12.62 7.63 10.72
C PRO A 50 11.66 7.42 9.54
N PRO A 51 11.26 6.16 9.24
CA PRO A 51 10.24 5.90 8.25
C PRO A 51 8.92 6.58 8.64
N PHE A 52 8.16 6.99 7.64
CA PHE A 52 6.84 7.59 7.84
C PHE A 52 5.77 6.81 7.09
N PHE A 53 4.53 6.94 7.54
CA PHE A 53 3.39 6.28 6.93
C PHE A 53 2.54 7.25 6.13
N PHE A 54 2.07 6.80 4.98
CA PHE A 54 0.98 7.43 4.24
C PHE A 54 -0.05 6.37 3.85
N MET A 55 -1.19 6.81 3.33
CA MET A 55 -2.29 5.92 2.99
C MET A 55 -2.72 6.11 1.55
N LYS A 56 -3.13 5.00 0.92
CA LYS A 56 -3.89 5.01 -0.32
C LYS A 56 -5.31 4.48 -0.05
N PRO A 57 -6.34 4.97 -0.76
CA PRO A 57 -7.67 4.39 -0.63
C PRO A 57 -7.63 2.94 -1.15
N ALA A 58 -8.40 2.04 -0.53
CA ALA A 58 -8.46 0.64 -0.96
C ALA A 58 -8.85 0.50 -2.44
N THR A 59 -9.68 1.41 -2.95
CA THR A 59 -10.10 1.52 -4.36
C THR A 59 -8.99 1.85 -5.34
N SER A 60 -7.78 2.20 -4.87
CA SER A 60 -6.62 2.36 -5.75
C SER A 60 -5.87 1.07 -6.05
N VAL A 61 -6.18 -0.02 -5.34
CA VAL A 61 -5.56 -1.33 -5.58
C VAL A 61 -6.19 -1.97 -6.81
N SER A 62 -5.35 -2.42 -7.73
CA SER A 62 -5.74 -3.12 -8.96
C SER A 62 -4.86 -4.34 -9.17
N THR A 63 -5.47 -5.44 -9.61
CA THR A 63 -4.78 -6.69 -9.97
C THR A 63 -4.89 -7.00 -11.47
N GLY A 64 -5.45 -6.08 -12.26
CA GLY A 64 -5.75 -6.29 -13.68
C GLY A 64 -4.53 -6.25 -14.61
N GLY A 65 -3.34 -5.92 -14.09
CA GLY A 65 -2.11 -5.81 -14.89
C GLY A 65 -2.02 -4.58 -15.79
N GLU A 66 -3.11 -3.81 -15.92
CA GLU A 66 -3.14 -2.55 -16.63
C GLU A 66 -3.04 -1.36 -15.67
N PHE A 67 -2.22 -0.39 -16.04
CA PHE A 67 -2.08 0.88 -15.32
C PHE A 67 -2.23 2.04 -16.30
N PRO A 68 -3.43 2.65 -16.40
CA PRO A 68 -3.63 3.85 -17.21
C PRO A 68 -2.77 4.99 -16.67
N TYR A 69 -2.04 5.67 -17.57
CA TYR A 69 -1.21 6.80 -17.17
C TYR A 69 -2.10 7.90 -16.55
N PRO A 70 -1.86 8.30 -15.29
CA PRO A 70 -2.76 9.19 -14.59
C PRO A 70 -2.70 10.61 -15.14
N PRO A 71 -3.83 11.35 -15.13
CA PRO A 71 -3.84 12.72 -15.59
C PRO A 71 -3.12 13.67 -14.62
N GLY A 72 -2.73 14.83 -15.14
CA GLY A 72 -2.16 15.93 -14.34
C GLY A 72 -0.73 15.67 -13.85
N THR A 73 0.01 14.79 -14.53
CA THR A 73 1.43 14.54 -14.29
C THR A 73 2.12 14.28 -15.62
N SER A 74 3.41 14.57 -15.66
CA SER A 74 4.31 14.18 -16.75
C SER A 74 5.43 13.25 -16.28
N ASP A 75 5.40 12.88 -14.99
CA ASP A 75 6.46 12.13 -14.34
C ASP A 75 5.88 11.07 -13.39
N VAL A 76 5.71 9.85 -13.90
CA VAL A 76 5.18 8.71 -13.15
C VAL A 76 6.29 7.73 -12.84
N HIS A 77 6.50 7.49 -11.55
CA HIS A 77 7.45 6.52 -11.04
C HIS A 77 6.73 5.25 -10.56
N HIS A 78 7.43 4.13 -10.64
CA HIS A 78 7.06 2.88 -10.00
C HIS A 78 8.04 2.56 -8.86
N GLU A 79 7.54 2.05 -7.74
CA GLU A 79 8.36 1.51 -6.65
C GLU A 79 7.91 0.07 -6.38
N MET A 80 8.87 -0.85 -6.39
CA MET A 80 8.63 -2.28 -6.19
C MET A 80 8.59 -2.60 -4.70
N GLU A 81 7.46 -3.08 -4.21
CA GLU A 81 7.24 -3.22 -2.77
C GLU A 81 6.75 -4.62 -2.37
N MET A 82 7.18 -5.06 -1.20
CA MET A 82 6.57 -6.22 -0.52
C MET A 82 5.27 -5.79 0.13
N ILE A 83 4.18 -6.48 -0.19
CA ILE A 83 2.88 -6.29 0.47
C ILE A 83 2.77 -7.27 1.64
N VAL A 84 2.34 -6.77 2.79
CA VAL A 84 1.98 -7.57 3.96
C VAL A 84 0.47 -7.47 4.18
N ALA A 85 -0.25 -8.57 3.98
CA ALA A 85 -1.70 -8.63 4.23
C ALA A 85 -1.96 -9.02 5.69
N LEU A 86 -2.71 -8.20 6.43
CA LEU A 86 -3.01 -8.44 7.85
C LEU A 86 -4.34 -9.17 8.01
N GLY A 87 -4.31 -10.37 8.59
CA GLY A 87 -5.52 -11.16 8.92
C GLY A 87 -6.05 -10.91 10.33
N LYS A 88 -5.21 -10.35 11.20
CA LYS A 88 -5.59 -9.92 12.55
C LYS A 88 -5.06 -8.51 12.79
N GLY A 89 -5.65 -7.83 13.77
CA GLY A 89 -5.25 -6.49 14.16
C GLY A 89 -5.04 -6.38 15.67
N GLY A 90 -4.75 -5.16 16.10
CA GLY A 90 -4.50 -4.82 17.48
C GLY A 90 -4.01 -3.39 17.57
N ARG A 91 -3.75 -2.95 18.79
CA ARG A 91 -3.11 -1.67 19.10
C ARG A 91 -1.90 -1.98 19.97
N ASP A 92 -0.79 -1.28 19.71
CA ASP A 92 0.46 -1.44 20.47
C ASP A 92 0.91 -2.91 20.53
N ILE A 93 0.87 -3.58 19.37
CA ILE A 93 1.22 -5.01 19.23
C ILE A 93 2.72 -5.18 19.53
N PRO A 94 3.11 -6.06 20.47
CA PRO A 94 4.51 -6.38 20.72
C PRO A 94 5.21 -6.90 19.46
N GLU A 95 6.47 -6.51 19.25
CA GLU A 95 7.23 -6.85 18.04
C GLU A 95 7.32 -8.36 17.81
N ASP A 96 7.55 -9.14 18.87
CA ASP A 96 7.61 -10.61 18.85
C ASP A 96 6.27 -11.29 18.52
N ARG A 97 5.17 -10.53 18.52
CA ARG A 97 3.82 -10.98 18.15
C ARG A 97 3.33 -10.38 16.84
N ALA A 98 4.09 -9.49 16.20
CA ALA A 98 3.65 -8.77 15.01
C ALA A 98 3.36 -9.71 13.82
N LEU A 99 4.19 -10.73 13.61
CA LEU A 99 4.03 -11.68 12.50
C LEU A 99 2.78 -12.57 12.64
N ASP A 100 2.27 -12.78 13.86
CA ASP A 100 1.03 -13.54 14.10
C ASP A 100 -0.22 -12.83 13.56
N CYS A 101 -0.11 -11.54 13.25
CA CYS A 101 -1.16 -10.75 12.62
C CYS A 101 -1.15 -10.85 11.09
N VAL A 102 -0.07 -11.34 10.49
CA VAL A 102 0.08 -11.46 9.05
C VAL A 102 -0.72 -12.66 8.55
N TYR A 103 -1.59 -12.42 7.58
CA TYR A 103 -2.29 -13.45 6.83
C TYR A 103 -1.41 -14.03 5.72
N GLY A 104 -0.71 -13.16 5.01
CA GLY A 104 0.13 -13.55 3.89
C GLY A 104 0.90 -12.38 3.31
N TYR A 105 1.63 -12.67 2.25
CA TYR A 105 2.49 -11.72 1.56
C TYR A 105 2.13 -11.66 0.09
N GLY A 106 2.50 -10.55 -0.53
CA GLY A 106 2.38 -10.36 -1.95
C GLY A 106 3.38 -9.33 -2.43
N VAL A 107 3.20 -8.96 -3.67
CA VAL A 107 4.11 -8.09 -4.39
C VAL A 107 3.29 -6.98 -5.04
N GLY A 108 3.74 -5.73 -4.92
CA GLY A 108 3.00 -4.57 -5.39
C GLY A 108 3.88 -3.52 -6.03
N LEU A 109 3.24 -2.64 -6.79
CA LEU A 109 3.84 -1.42 -7.30
C LEU A 109 3.20 -0.22 -6.61
N ASP A 110 3.99 0.57 -5.89
CA ASP A 110 3.59 1.91 -5.50
C ASP A 110 3.80 2.85 -6.69
N MET A 111 2.70 3.17 -7.36
CA MET A 111 2.69 4.11 -8.48
C MET A 111 2.53 5.54 -7.95
N THR A 112 3.46 6.42 -8.35
CA THR A 112 3.56 7.79 -7.82
C THR A 112 3.63 8.80 -8.95
N ARG A 113 2.79 9.84 -8.90
CA ARG A 113 2.93 11.07 -9.69
C ARG A 113 4.02 11.93 -9.03
N ARG A 114 5.26 11.75 -9.47
CA ARG A 114 6.45 12.19 -8.74
C ARG A 114 6.58 13.70 -8.71
N ASP A 115 6.31 14.35 -9.83
CA ASP A 115 6.24 15.81 -9.95
C ASP A 115 5.33 16.41 -8.86
N LEU A 116 4.09 15.95 -8.76
CA LEU A 116 3.13 16.44 -7.76
C LEU A 116 3.53 16.09 -6.32
N GLN A 117 4.14 14.93 -6.10
CA GLN A 117 4.66 14.60 -4.77
C GLN A 117 5.79 15.56 -4.37
N GLY A 118 6.64 15.96 -5.31
CA GLY A 118 7.70 16.94 -5.09
C GLY A 118 7.17 18.30 -4.68
N GLU A 119 6.08 18.77 -5.29
CA GLU A 119 5.43 20.04 -4.95
C GLU A 119 4.76 20.03 -3.56
N ALA A 120 4.29 18.87 -3.10
CA ALA A 120 3.57 18.72 -1.84
C ALA A 120 4.48 18.50 -0.61
N LYS A 121 5.81 18.39 -0.81
CA LYS A 121 6.81 18.20 0.25
C LYS A 121 7.20 19.49 0.96
#